data_AF-K4G3G9-F1
#
_entry.id   AF-K4G3G9-F1
#
_cell.length_a   1.000
_cell.length_b   1.000
_cell.length_c   1.000
_cell.angle_alpha   90.00
_cell.angle_beta   90.00
_cell.angle_gamma   90.00
#
_symmetry.space_group_name_H-M   'P 1'
#
loop_
_entity.id
_entity.type
_entity.pdbx_description
1 polymer ?
#
loop_
_entity_poly.entity_id
_entity_poly.type
_entity_poly.pdbx_seq_one_letter_code
_entity_poly.pdbx_strand_id
1 'polypeptide(L)'
;MHEAYKMKEKYMRDCDALFKLGYTESGIYVIQPVDSPYLVVHCNMSYDCSGWTTFQRNTRNSEMTWTEAWTSFKYGFGNIEGDHYLGNHYMQLTTRHKWYKMRVVLDKDDDQKYAEYSSMKLEAENYNLKLGAFKGGATDALSSSVNMVDNMGFSAKDMDNDNSRQNCADKYGGGFWFNTCDPAMPAVQLNQRGRIYWGDFCDDCRHVTMIVKPVDMYCRPEDWPMEE
;
A
#
# COMPACT_ATOMS: atom_id res chain seq x y z
N MET A 1 19.93 -13.89 43.98
CA MET A 1 20.11 -14.02 42.51
C MET A 1 18.95 -13.32 41.85
N HIS A 2 19.20 -12.19 41.20
CA HIS A 2 18.18 -11.45 40.45
C HIS A 2 18.01 -12.11 39.07
N GLU A 3 16.94 -12.86 38.88
CA GLU A 3 16.45 -13.13 37.53
C GLU A 3 15.77 -11.86 37.03
N ALA A 4 16.52 -11.08 36.26
CA ALA A 4 15.93 -10.07 35.40
C ALA A 4 15.01 -10.80 34.42
N TYR A 5 13.71 -10.81 34.70
CA TYR A 5 12.70 -11.02 33.69
C TYR A 5 13.03 -10.06 32.54
N LYS A 6 13.61 -10.59 31.46
CA LYS A 6 13.72 -9.86 30.19
C LYS A 6 12.30 -9.54 29.78
N MET A 7 11.83 -8.33 30.11
CA MET A 7 10.65 -7.79 29.45
C MET A 7 11.01 -7.75 27.97
N LYS A 8 10.46 -8.68 27.18
CA LYS A 8 10.51 -8.55 25.72
C LYS A 8 9.88 -7.20 25.44
N GLU A 9 10.67 -6.26 24.89
CA GLU A 9 10.12 -5.03 24.34
C GLU A 9 9.02 -5.46 23.37
N LYS A 10 7.77 -5.18 23.75
CA LYS A 10 6.62 -5.55 22.94
C LYS A 10 6.52 -4.48 21.87
N TYR A 11 7.07 -4.77 20.69
CA TYR A 11 6.90 -3.90 19.53
C TYR A 11 5.42 -3.78 19.19
N MET A 12 5.02 -2.59 18.77
CA MET A 12 3.65 -2.33 18.35
C MET A 12 3.38 -3.01 17.01
N ARG A 13 2.12 -3.41 16.81
CA ARG A 13 1.70 -4.17 15.62
C ARG A 13 1.87 -3.36 14.34
N ASP A 14 1.54 -2.08 14.41
CA ASP A 14 1.42 -1.17 13.28
C ASP A 14 1.57 0.29 13.76
N CYS A 15 1.60 1.22 12.81
CA CYS A 15 1.72 2.64 13.07
C CYS A 15 0.54 3.23 13.87
N ASP A 16 -0.65 2.61 13.83
CA ASP A 16 -1.81 3.09 14.58
C ASP A 16 -1.69 2.76 16.06
N ALA A 17 -1.20 1.57 16.39
CA ALA A 17 -0.85 1.21 17.76
C ALA A 17 0.26 2.12 18.32
N LEU A 18 1.24 2.51 17.50
CA LEU A 18 2.25 3.52 17.88
C LEU A 18 1.61 4.89 18.12
N PHE A 19 0.78 5.37 17.20
CA PHE A 19 0.11 6.67 17.34
C PHE A 19 -0.71 6.77 18.64
N LYS A 20 -1.44 5.70 18.99
CA LYS A 20 -2.20 5.61 20.24
C LYS A 20 -1.36 5.58 21.51
N LEU A 21 -0.08 5.27 21.42
CA LEU A 21 0.88 5.39 22.52
C LEU A 21 1.48 6.81 22.63
N GLY A 22 1.10 7.73 21.74
CA GLY A 22 1.55 9.13 21.75
C GLY A 22 2.69 9.43 20.77
N TYR A 23 3.06 8.49 19.89
CA TYR A 23 4.03 8.77 18.82
C TYR A 23 3.34 9.52 17.67
N THR A 24 3.54 10.84 17.61
CA THR A 24 2.82 11.73 16.68
C THR A 24 3.67 12.28 15.53
N GLU A 25 4.96 11.98 15.49
CA GLU A 25 5.85 12.44 14.42
C GLU A 25 5.90 11.42 13.28
N SER A 26 5.69 11.87 12.04
CA SER A 26 5.86 11.01 10.87
C SER A 26 7.33 10.63 10.69
N GLY A 27 7.61 9.39 10.32
CA GLY A 27 8.99 8.93 10.17
C GLY A 27 9.13 7.42 10.14
N ILE A 28 10.36 6.93 10.35
CA ILE A 28 10.66 5.51 10.36
C ILE A 28 10.43 4.92 11.75
N TYR A 29 9.72 3.81 11.80
CA TYR A 29 9.47 3.05 13.02
C TYR A 29 9.71 1.56 12.80
N VAL A 30 9.88 0.84 13.91
CA VAL A 30 9.91 -0.63 13.92
C VAL A 30 8.58 -1.14 14.45
N ILE A 31 7.92 -1.97 13.67
CA ILE A 31 6.67 -2.65 14.04
C ILE A 31 6.83 -4.16 14.00
N GLN A 32 5.92 -4.87 14.65
CA GLN A 32 5.84 -6.33 14.61
C GLN A 32 4.39 -6.79 14.43
N PRO A 33 3.93 -6.93 13.18
CA PRO A 33 2.67 -7.60 12.90
C PRO A 33 2.66 -9.04 13.45
N VAL A 34 1.47 -9.59 13.66
CA VAL A 34 1.33 -10.96 14.19
C VAL A 34 1.92 -11.95 13.17
N ASP A 35 2.75 -12.87 13.67
CA ASP A 35 3.52 -13.85 12.88
C ASP A 35 4.50 -13.23 11.87
N SER A 36 4.84 -11.95 12.01
CA SER A 36 5.83 -11.26 11.18
C SER A 36 7.17 -11.12 11.91
N PRO A 37 8.30 -11.12 11.19
CA PRO A 37 9.53 -10.53 11.72
C PRO A 37 9.33 -9.05 12.04
N TYR A 38 10.30 -8.44 12.72
CA TYR A 38 10.36 -6.99 12.87
C TYR A 38 10.46 -6.33 11.50
N LEU A 39 9.61 -5.33 11.28
CA LEU A 39 9.57 -4.58 10.03
C LEU A 39 9.96 -3.13 10.31
N VAL A 40 10.84 -2.60 9.48
CA VAL A 40 11.12 -1.16 9.41
C VAL A 40 10.12 -0.56 8.43
N VAL A 41 9.28 0.36 8.89
CA VAL A 41 8.20 0.98 8.11
C VAL A 41 8.24 2.48 8.23
N HIS A 42 7.73 3.17 7.21
CA HIS A 42 7.39 4.58 7.35
C HIS A 42 5.96 4.69 7.92
N CYS A 43 5.83 5.42 9.03
CA CYS A 43 4.55 5.78 9.63
C CYS A 43 4.19 7.21 9.27
N ASN A 44 3.00 7.41 8.71
CA ASN A 44 2.42 8.73 8.56
C ASN A 44 1.52 9.04 9.77
N MET A 45 1.99 9.97 10.60
CA MET A 45 1.39 10.41 11.85
C MET A 45 0.70 11.79 11.75
N SER A 46 0.66 12.40 10.56
CA SER A 46 0.33 13.82 10.39
C SER A 46 -1.04 14.12 9.75
N TYR A 47 -1.74 13.14 9.17
CA TYR A 47 -3.06 13.31 8.52
C TYR A 47 -4.23 12.59 9.22
N ASP A 48 -5.40 13.21 9.37
CA ASP A 48 -6.66 12.54 9.76
C ASP A 48 -6.54 11.54 10.94
N CYS A 49 -6.22 12.00 12.17
CA CYS A 49 -6.16 11.12 13.36
C CYS A 49 -5.24 9.91 13.14
N SER A 50 -3.96 10.13 12.83
CA SER A 50 -3.15 9.24 11.97
C SER A 50 -2.49 8.06 12.70
N GLY A 51 -1.42 7.48 12.15
CA GLY A 51 -0.99 6.11 12.45
C GLY A 51 -1.10 5.20 11.23
N TRP A 52 -0.88 5.75 10.03
CA TRP A 52 -0.94 5.00 8.79
C TRP A 52 0.41 4.34 8.53
N THR A 53 0.37 3.06 8.17
CA THR A 53 1.57 2.31 7.75
C THR A 53 1.71 2.42 6.24
N THR A 54 2.85 2.91 5.75
CA THR A 54 3.12 3.00 4.31
C THR A 54 3.53 1.64 3.76
N PHE A 55 2.81 1.19 2.73
CA PHE A 55 3.10 -0.06 2.01
C PHE A 55 3.87 0.20 0.72
N GLN A 56 3.54 1.27 0.02
CA GLN A 56 4.21 1.64 -1.21
C GLN A 56 4.25 3.15 -1.32
N ARG A 57 5.35 3.63 -1.87
CA ARG A 57 5.54 5.04 -2.23
C ARG A 57 6.29 5.09 -3.55
N ASN A 58 5.78 5.87 -4.49
CA ASN A 58 6.47 6.16 -5.75
C ASN A 58 6.35 7.65 -6.09
N THR A 59 7.44 8.21 -6.58
CA THR A 59 7.48 9.52 -7.19
C THR A 59 7.76 9.36 -8.68
N ARG A 60 7.18 10.22 -9.50
CA ARG A 60 7.35 10.18 -10.96
C ARG A 60 8.83 10.13 -11.38
N ASN A 61 9.67 10.86 -10.65
CA ASN A 61 11.10 10.98 -10.88
C ASN A 61 11.93 9.93 -10.12
N SER A 62 11.31 8.84 -9.67
CA SER A 62 12.01 7.76 -8.96
C SER A 62 13.23 7.27 -9.73
N GLU A 63 14.29 6.98 -8.99
CA GLU A 63 15.46 6.27 -9.53
C GLU A 63 15.18 4.77 -9.68
N MET A 64 14.14 4.26 -9.01
CA MET A 64 13.72 2.86 -9.11
C MET A 64 13.09 2.58 -10.47
N THR A 65 13.50 1.48 -11.10
CA THR A 65 12.94 1.05 -12.40
C THR A 65 11.61 0.32 -12.24
N TRP A 66 11.33 -0.22 -11.04
CA TRP A 66 10.16 -1.03 -10.70
C TRP A 66 10.02 -2.36 -11.48
N THR A 67 10.91 -2.65 -12.43
CA THR A 67 10.95 -3.92 -13.18
C THR A 67 11.73 -4.99 -12.40
N GLU A 68 11.17 -5.34 -11.25
CA GLU A 68 11.77 -6.27 -10.30
C GLU A 68 11.18 -7.68 -10.38
N ALA A 69 11.94 -8.65 -9.88
CA ALA A 69 11.51 -10.05 -9.81
C ALA A 69 10.45 -10.28 -8.72
N TRP A 70 9.73 -11.40 -8.81
CA TRP A 70 8.74 -11.84 -7.82
C TRP A 70 9.29 -11.82 -6.41
N THR A 71 10.52 -12.29 -6.21
CA THR A 71 11.17 -12.33 -4.89
C THR A 71 11.37 -10.93 -4.31
N SER A 72 11.70 -9.93 -5.13
CA SER A 72 11.83 -8.54 -4.71
C SER A 72 10.47 -7.98 -4.31
N PHE A 73 9.42 -8.17 -5.11
CA PHE A 73 8.06 -7.75 -4.73
C PHE A 73 7.51 -8.50 -3.53
N LYS A 74 7.95 -9.74 -3.29
CA LYS A 74 7.57 -10.54 -2.12
C LYS A 74 8.15 -9.98 -0.83
N TYR A 75 9.44 -9.63 -0.82
CA TYR A 75 10.18 -9.24 0.39
C TYR A 75 10.51 -7.75 0.49
N GLY A 76 10.09 -6.96 -0.49
CA GLY A 76 10.27 -5.51 -0.50
C GLY A 76 11.62 -5.05 -1.04
N PHE A 77 11.66 -3.78 -1.45
CA PHE A 77 12.83 -3.11 -2.01
C PHE A 77 12.63 -1.58 -2.02
N GLY A 78 13.73 -0.84 -2.29
CA GLY A 78 13.73 0.62 -2.31
C GLY A 78 14.23 1.24 -1.00
N ASN A 79 13.96 2.54 -0.83
CA ASN A 79 14.33 3.31 0.35
C ASN A 79 13.08 3.63 1.18
N ILE A 80 13.01 3.15 2.42
CA ILE A 80 11.85 3.33 3.29
C ILE A 80 11.54 4.82 3.60
N GLU A 81 12.54 5.70 3.53
CA GLU A 81 12.36 7.16 3.66
C GLU A 81 11.81 7.82 2.39
N GLY A 82 11.90 7.13 1.25
CA GLY A 82 11.52 7.63 -0.07
C GLY A 82 10.68 6.61 -0.82
N ASP A 83 11.02 6.38 -2.09
CA ASP A 83 10.34 5.42 -2.92
C ASP A 83 10.68 3.99 -2.51
N HIS A 84 9.64 3.18 -2.28
CA HIS A 84 9.80 1.80 -1.84
C HIS A 84 8.54 0.98 -2.06
N TYR A 85 8.73 -0.33 -1.96
CA TYR A 85 7.68 -1.32 -1.84
C TYR A 85 7.96 -2.17 -0.60
N LEU A 86 7.02 -2.23 0.35
CA LEU A 86 7.23 -2.94 1.61
C LEU A 86 7.42 -4.46 1.41
N GLY A 87 6.70 -5.04 0.44
CA GLY A 87 6.74 -6.47 0.13
C GLY A 87 5.42 -7.16 0.41
N ASN A 88 4.90 -7.89 -0.59
CA ASN A 88 3.60 -8.57 -0.54
C ASN A 88 3.46 -9.51 0.66
N HIS A 89 4.54 -10.20 1.03
CA HIS A 89 4.51 -11.10 2.19
C HIS A 89 4.21 -10.34 3.49
N TYR A 90 4.82 -9.18 3.68
CA TYR A 90 4.63 -8.38 4.89
C TYR A 90 3.30 -7.62 4.88
N MET A 91 2.85 -7.16 3.70
CA MET A 91 1.51 -6.59 3.53
C MET A 91 0.42 -7.62 3.89
N GLN A 92 0.60 -8.87 3.45
CA GLN A 92 -0.29 -9.98 3.78
C GLN A 92 -0.29 -10.23 5.30
N LEU A 93 0.87 -10.39 5.93
CA LEU A 93 0.96 -10.62 7.39
C LEU A 93 0.32 -9.49 8.21
N THR A 94 0.48 -8.25 7.76
CA THR A 94 -0.12 -7.07 8.39
C THR A 94 -1.65 -7.12 8.32
N THR A 95 -2.19 -7.42 7.14
CA THR A 95 -3.65 -7.38 6.88
C THR A 95 -4.40 -8.67 7.20
N ARG A 96 -3.69 -9.77 7.51
CA ARG A 96 -4.30 -11.08 7.75
C ARG A 96 -5.18 -11.16 9.00
N HIS A 97 -4.73 -10.54 10.09
CA HIS A 97 -5.28 -10.79 11.44
C HIS A 97 -6.25 -9.73 11.96
N LYS A 98 -6.38 -8.59 11.26
CA LYS A 98 -7.34 -7.53 11.57
C LYS A 98 -7.83 -6.95 10.25
N TRP A 99 -8.97 -6.27 10.26
CA TRP A 99 -9.42 -5.52 9.09
C TRP A 99 -8.63 -4.23 8.99
N TYR A 100 -7.97 -4.01 7.86
CA TYR A 100 -7.27 -2.77 7.54
C TYR A 100 -7.97 -2.11 6.37
N LYS A 101 -8.27 -0.81 6.49
CA LYS A 101 -8.61 0.01 5.34
C LYS A 101 -7.32 0.39 4.61
N MET A 102 -7.43 0.56 3.30
CA MET A 102 -6.34 1.02 2.45
C MET A 102 -6.72 2.37 1.87
N ARG A 103 -5.79 3.32 1.87
CA ARG A 103 -5.91 4.58 1.16
C ARG A 103 -4.78 4.69 0.15
N VAL A 104 -5.12 5.00 -1.09
CA VAL A 104 -4.18 5.42 -2.13
C VAL A 104 -4.29 6.93 -2.24
N VAL A 105 -3.20 7.63 -1.93
CA VAL A 105 -3.08 9.07 -2.03
C VAL A 105 -2.35 9.40 -3.32
N LEU A 106 -2.94 10.25 -4.14
CA LEU A 106 -2.47 10.61 -5.47
C LEU A 106 -2.27 12.12 -5.52
N ASP A 107 -1.18 12.56 -6.12
CA ASP A 107 -0.87 13.97 -6.34
C ASP A 107 -0.55 14.18 -7.82
N LYS A 108 -1.40 14.98 -8.47
CA LYS A 108 -1.25 15.41 -9.86
C LYS A 108 -0.97 16.92 -9.87
N ASP A 109 0.30 17.28 -9.78
CA ASP A 109 0.76 18.66 -9.82
C ASP A 109 0.02 19.57 -8.82
N ASP A 110 0.04 19.16 -7.55
CA ASP A 110 -0.59 19.83 -6.41
C ASP A 110 -2.13 19.70 -6.33
N ASP A 111 -2.79 18.99 -7.26
CA ASP A 111 -4.15 18.45 -7.08
C ASP A 111 -4.08 17.09 -6.37
N GLN A 112 -4.25 17.11 -5.05
CA GLN A 112 -4.21 15.91 -4.22
C GLN A 112 -5.60 15.30 -4.06
N LYS A 113 -5.73 14.02 -4.41
CA LYS A 113 -6.94 13.22 -4.15
C LYS A 113 -6.59 11.88 -3.52
N TYR A 114 -7.61 11.20 -3.02
CA TYR A 114 -7.46 9.85 -2.52
C TYR A 114 -8.58 8.93 -2.98
N ALA A 115 -8.24 7.64 -3.04
CA ALA A 115 -9.14 6.51 -3.11
C ALA A 115 -8.96 5.67 -1.85
N GLU A 116 -10.01 5.50 -1.06
CA GLU A 116 -10.01 4.69 0.17
C GLU A 116 -10.94 3.49 0.02
N TYR A 117 -10.45 2.32 0.39
CA TYR A 117 -11.19 1.07 0.41
C TYR A 117 -11.35 0.63 1.86
N SER A 118 -12.58 0.30 2.26
CA SER A 118 -12.92 -0.02 3.65
C SER A 118 -12.21 -1.28 4.18
N SER A 119 -11.70 -2.12 3.28
CA SER A 119 -10.80 -3.22 3.60
C SER A 119 -9.78 -3.45 2.48
N MET A 120 -8.61 -3.97 2.85
CA MET A 120 -7.63 -4.57 1.95
C MET A 120 -7.14 -5.88 2.58
N LYS A 121 -7.10 -6.95 1.78
CA LYS A 121 -6.43 -8.21 2.12
C LYS A 121 -5.68 -8.75 0.91
N LEU A 122 -4.63 -9.52 1.19
CA LEU A 122 -3.94 -10.34 0.20
C LEU A 122 -4.17 -11.81 0.54
N GLU A 123 -4.67 -12.59 -0.40
CA GLU A 123 -4.82 -14.03 -0.24
C GLU A 123 -3.44 -14.73 -0.23
N ALA A 124 -3.37 -15.93 0.34
CA ALA A 124 -2.09 -16.65 0.46
C ALA A 124 -1.56 -17.17 -0.88
N GLU A 125 -2.45 -17.50 -1.80
CA GLU A 125 -2.12 -17.90 -3.15
C GLU A 125 -1.94 -16.63 -4.00
N ASN A 126 -0.76 -16.48 -4.63
CA ASN A 126 -0.41 -15.39 -5.56
C ASN A 126 -0.66 -13.95 -5.08
N TYR A 127 -0.88 -13.74 -3.78
CA TYR A 127 -1.23 -12.45 -3.19
C TYR A 127 -2.46 -11.79 -3.83
N ASN A 128 -3.51 -12.55 -4.15
CA ASN A 128 -4.69 -11.98 -4.78
C ASN A 128 -5.26 -10.83 -3.94
N LEU A 129 -5.49 -9.68 -4.58
CA LEU A 129 -6.03 -8.50 -3.93
C LEU A 129 -7.51 -8.68 -3.61
N LYS A 130 -7.94 -8.32 -2.40
CA LYS A 130 -9.35 -8.24 -2.02
C LYS A 130 -9.63 -6.88 -1.41
N LEU A 131 -10.51 -6.11 -2.06
CA LEU A 131 -10.90 -4.77 -1.62
C LEU A 131 -12.31 -4.72 -1.03
N GLY A 132 -12.51 -3.77 -0.12
CA GLY A 132 -13.82 -3.42 0.42
C GLY A 132 -14.49 -2.30 -0.37
N ALA A 133 -15.55 -1.75 0.21
CA ALA A 133 -16.27 -0.62 -0.38
C ALA A 133 -15.36 0.60 -0.58
N PHE A 134 -15.45 1.21 -1.76
CA PHE A 134 -14.72 2.40 -2.14
C PHE A 134 -15.38 3.68 -1.59
N LYS A 135 -14.55 4.68 -1.28
CA LYS A 135 -14.90 6.09 -1.13
C LYS A 135 -13.69 6.98 -1.47
N GLY A 136 -13.93 8.24 -1.79
CA GLY A 136 -12.86 9.23 -1.97
C GLY A 136 -13.13 10.16 -3.14
N GLY A 137 -12.25 11.14 -3.33
CA GLY A 137 -12.35 12.13 -4.40
C GLY A 137 -11.72 11.69 -5.73
N ALA A 138 -10.85 10.67 -5.71
CA ALA A 138 -10.33 10.05 -6.93
C ALA A 138 -11.36 9.07 -7.52
N THR A 139 -11.18 8.65 -8.77
CA THR A 139 -12.03 7.59 -9.37
C THR A 139 -11.72 6.22 -8.74
N ASP A 140 -12.70 5.32 -8.68
CA ASP A 140 -12.50 3.93 -8.25
C ASP A 140 -11.85 3.10 -9.35
N ALA A 141 -10.55 3.32 -9.53
CA ALA A 141 -9.79 2.68 -10.61
C ALA A 141 -9.45 1.20 -10.31
N LEU A 142 -9.45 0.78 -9.03
CA LEU A 142 -9.07 -0.59 -8.66
C LEU A 142 -10.22 -1.59 -8.70
N SER A 143 -11.46 -1.18 -8.36
CA SER A 143 -12.58 -2.12 -8.15
C SER A 143 -13.75 -1.95 -9.13
N SER A 144 -13.89 -0.79 -9.77
CA SER A 144 -15.01 -0.55 -10.70
C SER A 144 -14.60 -0.25 -12.14
N SER A 145 -13.31 -0.29 -12.47
CA SER A 145 -12.83 -0.05 -13.84
C SER A 145 -13.05 -1.27 -14.74
N VAL A 146 -13.06 -1.07 -16.07
CA VAL A 146 -13.25 -2.16 -17.04
C VAL A 146 -12.12 -3.20 -16.97
N ASN A 147 -10.92 -2.77 -16.60
CA ASN A 147 -9.76 -3.63 -16.33
C ASN A 147 -9.40 -3.60 -14.83
N MET A 148 -10.42 -3.74 -13.96
CA MET A 148 -10.26 -3.74 -12.50
C MET A 148 -9.23 -4.75 -12.03
N VAL A 149 -8.55 -4.43 -10.94
CA VAL A 149 -7.50 -5.25 -10.34
C VAL A 149 -7.93 -5.94 -9.05
N ASP A 150 -9.11 -5.61 -8.52
CA ASP A 150 -9.71 -6.35 -7.42
C ASP A 150 -9.91 -7.83 -7.81
N ASN A 151 -9.64 -8.73 -6.87
CA ASN A 151 -9.61 -10.19 -7.03
C ASN A 151 -8.48 -10.77 -7.89
N MET A 152 -7.63 -9.94 -8.52
CA MET A 152 -6.55 -10.42 -9.39
C MET A 152 -5.33 -10.87 -8.60
N GLY A 153 -4.59 -11.83 -9.14
CA GLY A 153 -3.28 -12.26 -8.64
C GLY A 153 -2.22 -11.20 -8.90
N PHE A 154 -1.18 -11.16 -8.06
CA PHE A 154 -0.04 -10.28 -8.31
C PHE A 154 0.83 -10.90 -9.42
N SER A 155 1.27 -10.10 -10.39
CA SER A 155 2.27 -10.51 -11.39
C SER A 155 3.55 -9.71 -11.22
N ALA A 156 4.68 -10.36 -11.54
CA ALA A 156 6.00 -9.74 -11.64
C ALA A 156 6.67 -10.22 -12.94
N LYS A 157 7.81 -9.63 -13.33
CA LYS A 157 8.44 -9.92 -14.64
C LYS A 157 8.71 -11.40 -14.90
N ASP A 158 8.95 -12.18 -13.84
CA ASP A 158 9.28 -13.60 -13.87
C ASP A 158 8.16 -14.50 -13.29
N MET A 159 6.99 -13.92 -12.96
CA MET A 159 5.83 -14.68 -12.47
C MET A 159 4.53 -14.07 -13.00
N ASP A 160 3.85 -14.84 -13.86
CA ASP A 160 2.61 -14.44 -14.52
C ASP A 160 1.40 -15.05 -13.79
N ASN A 161 0.62 -14.20 -13.12
CA ASN A 161 -0.65 -14.55 -12.49
C ASN A 161 -1.80 -13.66 -12.98
N ASP A 162 -1.66 -13.07 -14.17
CA ASP A 162 -2.71 -12.26 -14.78
C ASP A 162 -3.59 -13.11 -15.72
N ASN A 163 -4.69 -12.54 -16.23
CA ASN A 163 -5.65 -13.24 -17.07
C ASN A 163 -5.36 -13.09 -18.58
N SER A 164 -4.12 -12.74 -18.94
CA SER A 164 -3.71 -12.58 -20.34
C SER A 164 -2.92 -13.79 -20.85
N ARG A 165 -2.64 -13.79 -22.15
CA ARG A 165 -1.73 -14.78 -22.76
C ARG A 165 -0.26 -14.42 -22.64
N GLN A 166 0.04 -13.19 -22.21
CA GLN A 166 1.38 -12.64 -22.06
C GLN A 166 1.48 -12.11 -20.63
N ASN A 167 2.67 -12.11 -20.05
CA ASN A 167 2.89 -11.51 -18.74
C ASN A 167 2.82 -9.97 -18.83
N CYS A 168 1.79 -9.36 -18.23
CA CYS A 168 1.63 -7.91 -18.24
C CYS A 168 2.75 -7.18 -17.50
N ALA A 169 3.24 -7.76 -16.41
CA ALA A 169 4.30 -7.17 -15.60
C ALA A 169 5.66 -7.20 -16.32
N ASP A 170 5.91 -8.21 -17.15
CA ASP A 170 7.09 -8.24 -18.04
C ASP A 170 6.95 -7.22 -19.18
N LYS A 171 5.76 -7.17 -19.81
CA LYS A 171 5.49 -6.29 -20.95
C LYS A 171 5.54 -4.80 -20.60
N TYR A 172 4.92 -4.40 -19.48
CA TYR A 172 4.80 -2.98 -19.11
C TYR A 172 5.81 -2.55 -18.03
N GLY A 173 6.49 -3.51 -17.39
CA GLY A 173 7.24 -3.27 -16.17
C GLY A 173 6.32 -3.02 -14.98
N GLY A 174 6.91 -3.03 -13.78
CA GLY A 174 6.16 -2.80 -12.55
C GLY A 174 5.29 -3.98 -12.14
N GLY A 175 5.66 -4.67 -11.06
CA GLY A 175 4.80 -5.69 -10.48
C GLY A 175 3.49 -5.08 -9.97
N PHE A 176 2.35 -5.69 -10.31
CA PHE A 176 1.03 -5.24 -9.91
C PHE A 176 -0.02 -6.36 -10.02
N TRP A 177 -1.22 -6.12 -9.50
CA TRP A 177 -2.38 -7.01 -9.63
C TRP A 177 -3.03 -6.92 -11.02
N PHE A 178 -2.28 -7.21 -12.07
CA PHE A 178 -2.80 -7.09 -13.44
C PHE A 178 -3.99 -8.03 -13.68
N ASN A 179 -4.98 -7.52 -14.41
CA ASN A 179 -6.06 -8.35 -14.94
C ASN A 179 -5.76 -8.71 -16.40
N THR A 180 -5.82 -7.74 -17.31
CA THR A 180 -5.49 -7.95 -18.72
C THR A 180 -4.41 -6.98 -19.22
N CYS A 181 -3.65 -7.40 -20.23
CA CYS A 181 -2.64 -6.57 -20.88
C CYS A 181 -3.19 -5.78 -22.08
N ASP A 182 -4.50 -5.59 -22.19
CA ASP A 182 -5.10 -4.91 -23.34
C ASP A 182 -4.66 -3.43 -23.38
N PRO A 183 -3.93 -2.98 -24.42
CA PRO A 183 -3.50 -1.59 -24.52
C PRO A 183 -4.67 -0.60 -24.65
N ALA A 184 -5.86 -1.05 -25.08
CA ALA A 184 -7.05 -0.22 -25.14
C ALA A 184 -7.70 -0.01 -23.76
N MET A 185 -7.31 -0.80 -22.76
CA MET A 185 -7.86 -0.77 -21.40
C MET A 185 -6.72 -0.86 -20.37
N PRO A 186 -5.92 0.20 -20.16
CA PRO A 186 -4.80 0.15 -19.23
C PRO A 186 -5.28 -0.10 -17.79
N ALA A 187 -4.66 -1.06 -17.12
CA ALA A 187 -4.81 -1.23 -15.69
C ALA A 187 -4.14 -0.06 -14.95
N VAL A 188 -4.55 0.20 -13.71
CA VAL A 188 -3.80 1.08 -12.80
C VAL A 188 -2.33 0.64 -12.77
N GLN A 189 -1.41 1.60 -12.89
CA GLN A 189 0.03 1.35 -12.82
C GLN A 189 0.69 2.37 -11.88
N LEU A 190 0.95 1.92 -10.65
CA LEU A 190 1.59 2.74 -9.62
C LEU A 190 3.09 2.53 -9.52
N ASN A 191 3.56 1.36 -9.96
CA ASN A 191 4.95 0.91 -9.82
C ASN A 191 5.67 1.05 -11.16
N GLN A 192 5.76 2.26 -11.70
CA GLN A 192 6.45 2.52 -12.95
C GLN A 192 7.22 3.84 -12.86
N ARG A 193 8.38 3.88 -13.54
CA ARG A 193 9.22 5.08 -13.61
C ARG A 193 8.70 6.03 -14.67
N GLY A 194 8.56 7.31 -14.35
CA GLY A 194 8.21 8.36 -15.30
C GLY A 194 6.74 8.38 -15.76
N ARG A 195 5.91 7.45 -15.25
CA ARG A 195 4.46 7.45 -15.46
C ARG A 195 3.77 6.75 -14.29
N ILE A 196 2.88 7.46 -13.62
CA ILE A 196 2.02 6.91 -12.57
C ILE A 196 0.58 7.08 -13.03
N TYR A 197 -0.08 5.97 -13.37
CA TYR A 197 -1.40 5.95 -13.98
C TYR A 197 -2.49 5.53 -12.99
N TRP A 198 -3.53 6.35 -12.87
CA TRP A 198 -4.74 6.11 -12.08
C TRP A 198 -5.99 6.53 -12.86
N GLY A 199 -6.50 5.61 -13.69
CA GLY A 199 -7.78 5.75 -14.39
C GLY A 199 -7.99 7.12 -15.03
N ASP A 200 -9.19 7.68 -14.86
CA ASP A 200 -9.54 9.00 -15.42
C ASP A 200 -8.96 10.18 -14.64
N PHE A 201 -8.44 9.96 -13.43
CA PHE A 201 -7.92 11.06 -12.62
C PHE A 201 -6.54 11.51 -13.11
N CYS A 202 -5.64 10.56 -13.34
CA CYS A 202 -4.23 10.86 -13.46
C CYS A 202 -3.53 9.93 -14.46
N ASP A 203 -2.98 10.50 -15.53
CA ASP A 203 -2.18 9.72 -16.50
C ASP A 203 -0.68 9.68 -16.15
N ASP A 204 -0.20 10.71 -15.45
CA ASP A 204 1.20 10.86 -15.04
C ASP A 204 1.29 11.61 -13.70
N CYS A 205 0.93 10.93 -12.61
CA CYS A 205 0.94 11.51 -11.27
C CYS A 205 2.36 11.82 -10.81
N ARG A 206 2.54 12.95 -10.13
CA ARG A 206 3.82 13.35 -9.53
C ARG A 206 4.21 12.39 -8.40
N HIS A 207 3.21 11.97 -7.62
CA HIS A 207 3.41 11.13 -6.44
C HIS A 207 2.20 10.23 -6.19
N VAL A 208 2.48 9.01 -5.72
CA VAL A 208 1.48 8.10 -5.18
C VAL A 208 2.00 7.44 -3.92
N THR A 209 1.14 7.28 -2.93
CA THR A 209 1.41 6.47 -1.74
C THR A 209 0.22 5.57 -1.45
N MET A 210 0.50 4.28 -1.26
CA MET A 210 -0.46 3.30 -0.73
C MET A 210 -0.18 3.10 0.77
N ILE A 211 -1.16 3.44 1.59
CA ILE A 211 -1.09 3.34 3.05
C ILE A 211 -2.23 2.49 3.61
N VAL A 212 -1.99 1.83 4.73
CA VAL A 212 -3.02 1.07 5.46
C VAL A 212 -3.14 1.49 6.91
N LYS A 213 -4.35 1.35 7.44
CA LYS A 213 -4.64 1.58 8.85
C LYS A 213 -5.69 0.58 9.32
N PRO A 214 -5.61 0.04 10.55
CA PRO A 214 -6.69 -0.76 11.10
C PRO A 214 -8.03 -0.03 10.99
N VAL A 215 -9.08 -0.76 10.66
CA VAL A 215 -10.45 -0.25 10.81
C VAL A 215 -10.74 -0.23 12.31
N ASP A 216 -10.66 0.95 12.92
CA ASP A 216 -11.13 1.14 14.28
C ASP A 216 -12.58 1.58 14.31
N MET A 217 -13.33 1.03 15.25
CA MET A 217 -14.71 1.37 15.53
C MET A 217 -14.86 2.69 16.33
N TYR A 218 -13.74 3.35 16.68
CA TYR A 218 -13.68 4.37 17.74
C TYR A 218 -12.92 5.66 17.40
N CYS A 219 -12.71 6.03 16.14
CA CYS A 219 -12.32 7.42 15.86
C CYS A 219 -13.46 8.32 16.36
N ARG A 220 -13.24 9.05 17.46
CA ARG A 220 -14.26 9.94 18.00
C ARG A 220 -14.39 11.12 17.05
N PRO A 221 -15.61 11.57 16.72
CA PRO A 221 -15.84 12.74 15.87
C PRO A 221 -15.15 14.03 16.35
N GLU A 222 -14.72 14.07 17.62
CA GLU A 222 -14.07 15.19 18.29
C GLU A 222 -12.64 15.48 17.78
N ASP A 223 -12.01 14.52 17.09
CA ASP A 223 -10.62 14.66 16.59
C ASP A 223 -10.54 15.26 15.16
N TRP A 224 -11.68 15.66 14.57
CA TRP A 224 -11.68 16.43 13.32
C TRP A 224 -11.43 17.91 13.64
N PRO A 225 -10.40 18.56 13.08
CA PRO A 225 -10.35 20.01 13.12
C PRO A 225 -11.53 20.51 12.29
N MET A 226 -12.59 20.99 12.96
CA MET A 226 -13.60 21.77 12.27
C MET A 226 -12.85 22.96 11.66
N GLU A 227 -12.90 23.06 10.33
CA GLU A 227 -12.42 24.24 9.62
C GLU A 227 -13.12 25.47 10.22
N GLU A 228 -12.33 26.38 10.79
CA GLU A 228 -12.76 27.75 11.11
C GLU A 228 -12.76 28.63 9.85
#